data_AF-A0A6J5XS96-F1
#
_entry.id   AF-A0A6J5XS96-F1
#
_cell.length_a   1.000
_cell.length_b   1.000
_cell.length_c   1.000
_cell.angle_alpha   90.00
_cell.angle_beta   90.00
_cell.angle_gamma   90.00
#
_symmetry.space_group_name_H-M   'P 1'
#
loop_
_entity.id
_entity.type
_entity.pdbx_description
1 polymer ?
#
loop_
_entity_poly.entity_id
_entity_poly.type
_entity_poly.pdbx_seq_one_letter_code
_entity_poly.pdbx_strand_id
1 'polypeptide(L)'
;MRQLHLHVISQDFNSTHLKNKKHWNSFNTDFFRDSVNVVEEVSSDGKAILKDDEDLHGVATMSPGCRSAHPNIPRLKWHITNST
;
A
#
# COMPACT_ATOMS: atom_id res chain seq x y z
N MET A 1 11.09 9.63 -6.47
CA MET A 1 12.44 9.24 -5.99
C MET A 1 13.07 8.34 -7.03
N ARG A 2 14.40 8.43 -7.27
CA ARG A 2 15.10 7.59 -8.28
C ARG A 2 15.94 6.46 -7.67
N GLN A 3 16.27 6.56 -6.38
CA GLN A 3 17.04 5.54 -5.68
C GLN A 3 16.12 4.49 -5.06
N LEU A 4 16.65 3.29 -4.88
CA LEU A 4 16.01 2.22 -4.11
C LEU A 4 15.80 2.69 -2.67
N HIS A 5 14.59 2.50 -2.17
CA HIS A 5 14.22 2.86 -0.81
C HIS A 5 13.29 1.77 -0.25
N LEU A 6 13.57 1.36 0.99
CA LEU A 6 12.75 0.41 1.72
C LEU A 6 11.82 1.19 2.64
N HIS A 7 10.53 0.89 2.60
CA HIS A 7 9.56 1.46 3.53
C HIS A 7 9.42 0.54 4.74
N VAL A 8 9.61 1.10 5.94
CA VAL A 8 9.23 0.45 7.20
C VAL A 8 8.09 1.28 7.78
N ILE A 9 6.90 0.70 7.79
CA ILE A 9 5.65 1.42 8.08
C ILE A 9 4.75 0.58 8.99
N SER A 10 4.12 1.23 9.96
CA SER A 10 3.11 0.62 10.82
C SER A 10 1.77 0.45 10.08
N GLN A 11 1.00 -0.56 10.47
CA GLN A 11 -0.27 -0.93 9.81
C GLN A 11 -1.49 -0.15 10.32
N ASP A 12 -1.30 0.81 11.23
CA ASP A 12 -2.37 1.66 11.75
C ASP A 12 -2.79 2.76 10.75
N PHE A 13 -1.87 3.20 9.90
CA PHE A 13 -2.08 4.25 8.89
C PHE A 13 -2.76 5.54 9.42
N ASN A 14 -2.64 5.81 10.73
CA ASN A 14 -3.25 6.96 11.39
C ASN A 14 -2.34 8.19 11.25
N SER A 15 -2.39 8.83 10.08
CA SER A 15 -1.56 10.01 9.78
C SER A 15 -2.35 11.14 9.12
N THR A 16 -2.02 12.38 9.49
CA THR A 16 -2.49 13.59 8.81
C THR A 16 -2.01 13.66 7.35
N HIS A 17 -0.93 12.95 7.01
CA HIS A 17 -0.31 12.95 5.67
C HIS A 17 -0.89 11.89 4.70
N LEU A 18 -1.78 11.01 5.15
CA LEU A 18 -2.57 10.15 4.27
C LEU A 18 -3.68 10.98 3.60
N LYS A 19 -3.44 11.58 2.43
CA LYS A 19 -4.33 12.63 1.89
C LYS A 19 -5.22 12.17 0.74
N ASN A 20 -4.78 11.19 -0.03
CA ASN A 20 -5.43 10.79 -1.27
C ASN A 20 -5.39 9.27 -1.43
N LYS A 21 -6.16 8.78 -2.42
CA LYS A 21 -6.29 7.36 -2.74
C LYS A 21 -4.95 6.73 -3.12
N LYS A 22 -4.08 7.48 -3.82
CA LYS A 22 -2.74 7.03 -4.19
C LYS A 22 -1.89 6.71 -2.96
N HIS A 23 -1.91 7.55 -1.92
CA HIS A 23 -1.17 7.28 -0.68
C HIS A 23 -1.67 6.01 0.02
N TRP A 24 -2.97 5.71 -0.03
CA TRP A 24 -3.49 4.47 0.55
C TRP A 24 -3.09 3.26 -0.29
N ASN A 25 -3.41 3.30 -1.57
CA ASN A 25 -3.23 2.18 -2.48
C ASN A 25 -1.74 1.83 -2.65
N SER A 26 -0.83 2.79 -2.57
CA SER A 26 0.61 2.52 -2.65
C SER A 26 1.16 1.63 -1.54
N PHE A 27 0.43 1.46 -0.42
CA PHE A 27 0.84 0.61 0.70
C PHE A 27 -0.12 -0.56 0.98
N ASN A 28 -1.30 -0.57 0.36
CA ASN A 28 -2.39 -1.51 0.66
C ASN A 28 -2.86 -2.30 -0.57
N THR A 29 -2.09 -2.32 -1.64
CA THR A 29 -2.32 -3.17 -2.84
C THR A 29 -1.03 -3.90 -3.21
N ASP A 30 -1.09 -4.75 -4.22
CA ASP A 30 0.05 -5.49 -4.78
C ASP A 30 1.19 -4.59 -5.32
N PHE A 31 0.95 -3.28 -5.41
CA PHE A 31 1.99 -2.29 -5.64
C PHE A 31 3.03 -2.28 -4.51
N PHE A 32 2.60 -2.50 -3.27
CA PHE A 32 3.50 -2.59 -2.12
C PHE A 32 4.07 -4.00 -1.99
N ARG A 33 5.29 -4.18 -2.45
CA ARG A 33 5.97 -5.49 -2.43
C ARG A 33 6.61 -5.76 -1.07
N ASP A 34 6.33 -6.93 -0.52
CA ASP A 34 6.97 -7.40 0.72
C ASP A 34 8.48 -7.61 0.51
N SER A 35 9.27 -7.16 1.47
CA SER A 35 10.73 -7.21 1.38
C SER A 35 11.30 -8.62 1.37
N VAL A 36 10.69 -9.56 2.11
CA VAL A 36 11.14 -10.95 2.17
C VAL A 36 10.95 -11.60 0.81
N ASN A 37 9.76 -11.41 0.22
CA ASN A 37 9.45 -11.95 -1.10
C ASN A 37 10.39 -11.39 -2.20
N VAL A 38 10.70 -10.09 -2.15
CA VAL A 38 11.62 -9.47 -3.13
C VAL A 38 13.05 -9.99 -2.95
N VAL A 39 13.51 -10.21 -1.72
CA VAL A 39 14.85 -10.77 -1.45
C VAL A 39 14.95 -12.20 -1.97
N GLU A 40 13.93 -13.04 -1.75
CA GLU A 40 13.88 -14.41 -2.27
C GLU A 40 13.90 -14.42 -3.80
N GLU A 41 13.08 -13.57 -4.43
CA GLU A 41 13.00 -13.44 -5.89
C GLU A 41 14.34 -13.04 -6.51
N VAL A 42 15.00 -12.02 -5.96
CA VAL A 42 16.33 -11.60 -6.43
C VAL A 42 17.39 -12.68 -6.20
N SER A 43 17.28 -13.45 -5.11
CA SER A 43 18.21 -14.54 -4.81
C SER A 43 18.07 -15.72 -5.77
N SER A 44 16.84 -16.02 -6.21
CA SER A 44 16.55 -17.08 -7.20
C SER A 44 16.87 -16.65 -8.63
N ASP A 45 16.38 -15.48 -9.03
CA ASP A 45 16.29 -15.10 -10.45
C ASP A 45 17.34 -14.05 -10.85
N GLY A 46 18.12 -13.54 -9.88
CA GLY A 46 19.14 -12.52 -10.07
C GLY A 46 18.60 -11.12 -10.37
N LYS A 47 17.28 -10.93 -10.33
CA LYS A 47 16.59 -9.66 -10.63
C LYS A 47 15.25 -9.58 -9.93
N ALA A 48 14.75 -8.35 -9.76
CA ALA A 48 13.38 -8.11 -9.35
C ALA A 48 12.47 -7.85 -10.56
N ILE A 49 11.27 -8.41 -10.54
CA ILE A 49 10.17 -8.21 -11.46
C ILE A 49 9.51 -6.90 -11.08
N LEU A 50 9.71 -5.91 -11.95
CA LEU A 50 9.01 -4.64 -11.88
C LEU A 50 7.65 -4.83 -12.56
N LYS A 51 6.57 -4.66 -11.80
CA LYS A 51 5.24 -4.45 -12.39
C LYS A 51 5.20 -3.01 -12.91
N ASP A 52 4.60 -2.81 -14.08
CA ASP A 52 4.27 -1.46 -14.54
C ASP A 52 3.41 -0.76 -13.47
N ASP A 53 3.46 0.57 -13.45
CA ASP A 53 2.62 1.39 -12.57
C ASP A 53 1.14 1.02 -12.80
N GLU A 54 0.64 0.08 -11.98
CA GLU A 54 -0.79 -0.21 -11.95
C GLU A 54 -1.51 1.10 -11.63
N ASP A 55 -2.61 1.36 -12.32
CA ASP A 55 -3.39 2.56 -12.07
C ASP A 55 -3.99 2.52 -10.65
N LEU A 56 -3.22 3.04 -9.70
CA LEU A 56 -3.60 3.16 -8.30
C LEU A 56 -4.83 4.06 -8.13
N HIS A 57 -5.23 4.84 -9.14
CA HIS A 57 -6.44 5.64 -9.08
C HIS A 57 -7.71 4.80 -9.29
N GLY A 58 -7.64 3.72 -10.08
CA GLY A 58 -8.77 2.83 -10.39
C GLY A 58 -9.11 1.83 -9.28
N VAL A 59 -8.10 1.30 -8.58
CA VAL A 59 -8.28 0.20 -7.60
C VAL A 59 -9.18 0.60 -6.44
N ALA A 60 -10.20 -0.20 -6.10
CA ALA A 60 -11.10 0.10 -4.99
C ALA A 60 -10.34 0.25 -3.66
N THR A 61 -10.70 1.27 -2.86
CA THR A 61 -10.06 1.53 -1.57
C THR A 61 -10.59 0.53 -0.53
N MET A 62 -9.88 -0.57 -0.32
CA MET A 62 -10.25 -1.61 0.65
C MET A 62 -9.37 -1.52 1.90
N SER A 63 -9.96 -1.72 3.08
CA SER A 63 -9.19 -1.86 4.32
C SER A 63 -8.65 -3.30 4.48
N PRO A 64 -7.35 -3.51 4.75
CA PRO A 64 -6.80 -4.86 4.96
C PRO A 64 -7.50 -5.63 6.08
N GLY A 65 -7.91 -4.94 7.15
CA GLY A 65 -8.51 -5.57 8.33
C GLY A 65 -9.99 -5.95 8.18
N CYS A 66 -10.76 -5.30 7.30
CA CYS A 66 -12.21 -5.50 7.21
C CYS A 66 -12.71 -5.76 5.78
N ARG A 67 -11.85 -5.63 4.75
CA ARG A 67 -12.18 -5.71 3.31
C ARG A 67 -13.35 -4.83 2.88
N SER A 68 -13.73 -3.86 3.71
CA SER A 68 -14.79 -2.91 3.42
C SER A 68 -14.30 -1.90 2.38
N ALA A 69 -15.09 -1.70 1.33
CA ALA A 69 -14.81 -0.68 0.33
C ALA A 69 -15.24 0.70 0.85
N HIS A 70 -14.33 1.66 0.82
CA HIS A 70 -14.61 3.03 1.25
C HIS A 70 -14.64 3.99 0.04
N PRO A 71 -15.70 4.83 -0.08
CA PRO A 71 -15.88 5.71 -1.24
C PRO A 71 -14.86 6.87 -1.28
N ASN A 72 -14.29 7.25 -0.13
CA ASN A 72 -13.32 8.35 -0.04
C ASN A 72 -12.37 8.17 1.15
N ILE A 73 -11.25 8.92 1.13
CA ILE A 73 -10.20 8.87 2.16
C ILE A 73 -10.68 9.33 3.54
N PRO A 74 -11.51 10.38 3.69
CA PRO A 74 -12.02 10.78 5.00
C PRO A 74 -12.80 9.64 5.70
N ARG A 75 -13.66 8.93 4.97
CA ARG A 75 -14.42 7.80 5.53
C ARG A 75 -13.52 6.61 5.87
N LEU A 76 -12.50 6.36 5.05
CA LEU A 76 -11.48 5.35 5.35
C LEU A 76 -10.70 5.69 6.63
N LYS A 77 -10.25 6.95 6.78
CA LYS A 77 -9.57 7.44 7.98
C LYS A 77 -10.41 7.26 9.23
N TRP A 78 -11.67 7.67 9.14
CA TRP A 78 -12.60 7.49 10.25
C TRP A 78 -12.73 6.02 10.64
N HIS A 79 -12.79 5.11 9.65
CA HIS A 79 -12.88 3.68 9.89
C HIS A 79 -11.62 3.12 10.57
N ILE A 80 -10.42 3.36 10.03
CA ILE A 80 -9.17 2.84 10.63
C ILE A 80 -8.91 3.36 12.04
N THR A 81 -9.38 4.57 12.38
CA THR A 81 -9.20 5.15 13.72
C THR A 81 -10.24 4.66 14.73
N ASN A 82 -11.44 4.27 14.31
CA ASN A 82 -12.55 3.90 15.21
C ASN A 82 -12.95 2.43 15.15
N SER A 83 -12.32 1.62 14.30
CA SER A 83 -12.63 0.19 14.12
C SER A 83 -11.53 -0.74 14.61
N THR A 84 -10.61 -0.22 15.43
CA THR A 84 -9.57 -0.94 16.16
C THR A 84 -9.87 -1.00 17.66
#